data_AF-A0A1Y1VGZ9-F1
#
_entry.id   AF-A0A1Y1VGZ9-F1
#
_cell.length_a   1.000
_cell.length_b   1.000
_cell.length_c   1.000
_cell.angle_alpha   90.00
_cell.angle_beta   90.00
_cell.angle_gamma   90.00
#
_symmetry.space_group_name_H-M   'P 1'
#
loop_
_entity.id
_entity.type
_entity.pdbx_description
1 polymer ?
#
loop_
_entity_poly.entity_id
_entity_poly.type
_entity_poly.pdbx_seq_one_letter_code
_entity_poly.pdbx_strand_id
1 'polypeptide(L)'
;MKLQAIFSIALTTLATFVFADEKDVEFEKAKQFFSKEADKMDKWLGNWNEEWRDIFTEGPAYTGDGTTYGDPVTGGYCMMPDSEAYTKDMMFAAMNLPQYNISAGCGSCLILAQADKPERVIRVRVVDRCGECPKGDIDLSNTAWKALTGDFIPGRVKIIWSIVPCTETWYDYPPLVEEGSPIKLKWKMASSVYWGGIQAFNTRYPVTSIERWDGNDWVHLKRDDMFHYMWEGTIPNTPMKVRVTQGDGVVVVVDGLTIDGSWYDVDDNYTIGTSQTTYYPEKMTKTATASSSPTQVALCGEYPCCSSENAEIVYTDSEGDWGLEKGDWCLIKKNENNNNEDACWSEAIGYPCCKGCEAISNDESGAWGVENNEWCGIPDSCGSNSATETCTGSKQGYSCCKSCDVVYTDNDGAWGYENDEWCGIKSSC
;
A
#
# COMPACT_ATOMS: atom_id res chain seq x y z
N MET A 1 36.03 52.61 -41.45
CA MET A 1 36.87 51.42 -41.16
C MET A 1 36.25 50.65 -40.00
N LYS A 2 36.64 49.38 -39.77
CA LYS A 2 36.04 48.49 -38.75
C LYS A 2 36.56 48.78 -37.32
N LEU A 3 35.70 48.57 -36.33
CA LEU A 3 35.79 47.67 -35.13
C LEU A 3 34.59 48.09 -34.21
N GLN A 4 33.66 47.22 -33.79
CA GLN A 4 33.76 46.11 -32.81
C GLN A 4 34.34 46.56 -31.44
N ALA A 5 33.75 46.31 -30.27
CA ALA A 5 32.44 45.73 -29.87
C ALA A 5 32.12 46.22 -28.41
N ILE A 6 31.17 45.75 -27.58
CA ILE A 6 30.25 44.59 -27.60
C ILE A 6 29.00 44.83 -26.68
N PHE A 7 27.98 43.95 -26.79
CA PHE A 7 26.84 43.60 -25.90
C PHE A 7 26.49 44.49 -24.66
N SER A 8 25.26 45.02 -24.53
CA SER A 8 23.93 44.39 -24.30
C SER A 8 23.56 44.26 -22.81
N ILE A 9 22.76 45.21 -22.30
CA ILE A 9 22.04 45.10 -21.01
C ILE A 9 20.60 44.71 -21.31
N ALA A 10 20.21 43.47 -20.99
CA ALA A 10 18.88 42.94 -21.25
C ALA A 10 18.31 42.22 -20.01
N LEU A 11 17.41 42.92 -19.32
CA LEU A 11 16.29 42.42 -18.50
C LEU A 11 16.42 40.99 -17.90
N THR A 12 17.05 40.87 -16.73
CA THR A 12 17.09 39.62 -15.95
C THR A 12 16.17 39.67 -14.72
N THR A 13 14.88 39.91 -14.95
CA THR A 13 13.85 39.40 -14.02
C THR A 13 13.58 37.94 -14.38
N LEU A 14 14.42 37.02 -13.90
CA LEU A 14 14.03 35.61 -13.84
C LEU A 14 12.89 35.52 -12.82
N ALA A 15 11.66 35.43 -13.30
CA ALA A 15 10.58 34.86 -12.51
C ALA A 15 10.95 33.40 -12.25
N THR A 16 11.32 33.09 -11.01
CA THR A 16 11.45 31.71 -10.55
C THR A 16 10.06 31.11 -10.50
N PHE A 17 9.62 30.55 -11.65
CA PHE A 17 8.53 29.59 -11.68
C PHE A 17 8.98 28.35 -10.91
N VAL A 18 8.75 28.39 -9.60
CA VAL A 18 8.66 27.19 -8.79
C VAL A 18 7.47 26.42 -9.36
N PHE A 19 7.76 25.29 -10.00
CA PHE A 19 6.72 24.32 -10.30
C PHE A 19 6.24 23.80 -8.94
N ALA A 20 5.00 24.15 -8.58
CA ALA A 20 4.31 23.55 -7.45
C ALA A 20 4.19 22.03 -7.69
N ASP A 21 4.30 21.22 -6.65
CA ASP A 21 4.06 19.79 -6.76
C ASP A 21 2.58 19.55 -7.14
N GLU A 22 2.27 18.42 -7.77
CA GLU A 22 0.88 18.04 -8.07
C GLU A 22 0.03 17.99 -6.77
N LYS A 23 0.69 17.67 -5.65
CA LYS A 23 0.14 17.67 -4.29
C LYS A 23 -0.12 19.07 -3.74
N ASP A 24 0.73 20.05 -4.05
CA ASP A 24 0.47 21.47 -3.73
C ASP A 24 -0.81 21.93 -4.47
N VAL A 25 -0.99 21.49 -5.72
CA VAL A 25 -2.17 21.83 -6.54
C VAL A 25 -3.45 21.24 -5.96
N GLU A 26 -3.47 19.98 -5.51
CA GLU A 26 -4.64 19.41 -4.83
C GLU A 26 -4.89 20.05 -3.46
N PHE A 27 -3.83 20.43 -2.71
CA PHE A 27 -4.01 21.16 -1.44
C PHE A 27 -4.63 22.55 -1.65
N GLU A 28 -4.16 23.33 -2.64
CA GLU A 28 -4.74 24.64 -2.95
C GLU A 28 -6.19 24.53 -3.48
N LYS A 29 -6.49 23.52 -4.31
CA LYS A 29 -7.89 23.21 -4.70
C LYS A 29 -8.76 22.90 -3.48
N ALA A 30 -8.27 22.10 -2.54
CA ALA A 30 -9.00 21.75 -1.33
C ALA A 30 -9.22 22.95 -0.40
N LYS A 31 -8.21 23.82 -0.23
CA LYS A 31 -8.37 25.09 0.49
C LYS A 31 -9.35 26.04 -0.22
N GLN A 32 -9.36 26.07 -1.55
CA GLN A 32 -10.34 26.86 -2.31
C GLN A 32 -11.77 26.34 -2.11
N PHE A 33 -11.95 25.02 -2.05
CA PHE A 33 -13.22 24.37 -1.81
C PHE A 33 -13.70 24.56 -0.36
N PHE A 34 -12.87 24.21 0.63
CA PHE A 34 -13.11 24.40 2.07
C PHE A 34 -12.75 25.82 2.55
N SER A 35 -12.99 26.85 1.72
CA SER A 35 -12.47 28.22 1.88
C SER A 35 -12.85 28.94 3.18
N LYS A 36 -13.89 28.50 3.89
CA LYS A 36 -14.22 29.02 5.23
C LYS A 36 -13.22 28.61 6.31
N GLU A 37 -12.48 27.52 6.09
CA GLU A 37 -11.52 26.94 7.03
C GLU A 37 -10.08 26.94 6.48
N ALA A 38 -9.83 27.65 5.36
CA ALA A 38 -8.51 27.71 4.73
C ALA A 38 -7.39 28.13 5.71
N ASP A 39 -7.65 29.09 6.61
CA ASP A 39 -6.69 29.48 7.66
C ASP A 39 -6.33 28.32 8.62
N LYS A 40 -7.30 27.45 8.95
CA LYS A 40 -7.04 26.24 9.77
C LYS A 40 -6.30 25.18 8.96
N MET A 41 -6.63 25.05 7.68
CA MET A 41 -5.92 24.16 6.76
C MET A 41 -4.46 24.62 6.57
N ASP A 42 -4.16 25.90 6.39
CA ASP A 42 -2.78 26.38 6.34
C ASP A 42 -2.05 26.25 7.69
N LYS A 43 -2.74 26.46 8.82
CA LYS A 43 -2.20 26.26 10.17
C LYS A 43 -1.74 24.81 10.44
N TRP A 44 -2.46 23.81 9.90
CA TRP A 44 -2.29 22.39 10.26
C TRP A 44 -1.83 21.48 9.13
N LEU A 45 -2.14 21.83 7.88
CA LEU A 45 -1.83 21.08 6.67
C LEU A 45 -0.77 21.81 5.81
N GLY A 46 -0.57 23.12 6.01
CA GLY A 46 0.51 23.90 5.37
C GLY A 46 1.93 23.54 5.82
N ASN A 47 2.08 22.65 6.81
CA ASN A 47 3.34 22.03 7.23
C ASN A 47 3.21 20.49 7.23
N TRP A 48 2.74 19.90 6.12
CA TRP A 48 2.84 18.44 5.94
C TRP A 48 4.30 18.00 6.10
N ASN A 49 4.56 17.24 7.16
CA ASN A 49 5.88 16.72 7.49
C ASN A 49 6.24 15.57 6.54
N GLU A 50 7.51 15.15 6.59
CA GLU A 50 8.01 14.06 5.74
C GLU A 50 7.52 12.67 6.20
N GLU A 51 6.74 12.60 7.29
CA GLU A 51 6.30 11.38 8.00
C GLU A 51 4.82 11.02 7.73
N TRP A 52 3.90 12.00 7.59
CA TRP A 52 2.55 11.79 6.99
C TRP A 52 2.64 11.18 5.58
N ARG A 53 3.74 11.49 4.90
CA ARG A 53 3.94 11.38 3.46
C ARG A 53 3.95 9.95 2.94
N ASP A 54 4.25 8.96 3.79
CA ASP A 54 4.27 7.55 3.42
C ASP A 54 2.89 6.88 3.57
N ILE A 55 2.03 7.38 4.46
CA ILE A 55 0.68 6.82 4.69
C ILE A 55 -0.34 7.44 3.74
N PHE A 56 -0.32 8.77 3.57
CA PHE A 56 -1.33 9.52 2.82
C PHE A 56 -0.72 10.24 1.61
N THR A 57 -0.05 9.44 0.78
CA THR A 57 0.93 9.83 -0.26
C THR A 57 0.52 10.94 -1.25
N GLU A 58 -0.76 11.17 -1.50
CA GLU A 58 -1.27 12.14 -2.48
C GLU A 58 -1.49 13.55 -1.92
N GLY A 59 -1.42 13.73 -0.60
CA GLY A 59 -1.61 15.03 0.07
C GLY A 59 -2.89 15.08 0.91
N PRO A 60 -3.29 16.27 1.39
CA PRO A 60 -4.29 16.43 2.45
C PRO A 60 -5.74 16.20 2.04
N ALA A 61 -6.04 16.04 0.74
CA ALA A 61 -7.42 16.05 0.25
C ALA A 61 -7.61 15.17 -0.99
N TYR A 62 -8.85 14.70 -1.14
CA TYR A 62 -9.22 13.60 -2.02
C TYR A 62 -10.59 13.84 -2.65
N THR A 63 -10.85 13.16 -3.76
CA THR A 63 -12.16 13.13 -4.41
C THR A 63 -12.57 11.68 -4.72
N GLY A 64 -13.87 11.41 -4.68
CA GLY A 64 -14.43 10.08 -4.89
C GLY A 64 -15.95 10.12 -4.78
N ASP A 65 -16.58 8.99 -4.48
CA ASP A 65 -17.99 8.93 -4.09
C ASP A 65 -18.18 8.76 -2.58
N GLY A 66 -19.23 9.38 -2.07
CA GLY A 66 -19.85 9.06 -0.80
C GLY A 66 -21.02 8.09 -1.00
N THR A 67 -21.09 7.06 -0.16
CA THR A 67 -22.23 6.13 -0.02
C THR A 67 -22.72 6.08 1.45
N THR A 68 -23.62 5.16 1.79
CA THR A 68 -24.03 4.93 3.19
C THR A 68 -24.27 3.44 3.47
N TYR A 69 -23.65 2.90 4.52
CA TYR A 69 -23.69 1.48 4.89
C TYR A 69 -24.63 1.16 6.05
N GLY A 70 -24.94 2.16 6.89
CA GLY A 70 -25.92 2.06 7.98
C GLY A 70 -25.41 2.66 9.29
N ASP A 71 -26.16 2.51 10.37
CA ASP A 71 -25.69 2.82 11.73
C ASP A 71 -25.46 1.48 12.48
N PRO A 72 -24.28 0.83 12.38
CA PRO A 72 -23.93 -0.30 13.24
C PRO A 72 -24.01 0.07 14.72
N VAL A 73 -24.32 -0.93 15.56
CA VAL A 73 -24.56 -0.74 17.01
C VAL A 73 -23.31 -1.05 17.85
N THR A 74 -22.35 -1.81 17.30
CA THR A 74 -21.11 -2.24 17.95
C THR A 74 -20.03 -2.51 16.91
N GLY A 75 -18.80 -2.02 17.13
CA GLY A 75 -17.61 -2.38 16.35
C GLY A 75 -17.45 -1.74 14.95
N GLY A 76 -16.68 -2.43 14.12
CA GLY A 76 -16.02 -1.93 12.90
C GLY A 76 -14.56 -2.41 12.87
N TYR A 77 -13.91 -2.45 11.71
CA TYR A 77 -12.61 -3.12 11.56
C TYR A 77 -11.46 -2.48 12.37
N CYS A 78 -11.60 -1.22 12.79
CA CYS A 78 -10.66 -0.58 13.71
C CYS A 78 -10.75 -1.09 15.18
N MET A 79 -11.70 -1.96 15.51
CA MET A 79 -11.93 -2.51 16.86
C MET A 79 -12.03 -1.47 17.99
N MET A 80 -12.31 -0.21 17.65
CA MET A 80 -12.40 0.89 18.59
C MET A 80 -13.57 0.66 19.57
N PRO A 81 -13.40 0.86 20.89
CA PRO A 81 -14.51 0.77 21.83
C PRO A 81 -15.63 1.74 21.45
N ASP A 82 -16.90 1.35 21.61
CA ASP A 82 -18.06 2.15 21.17
C ASP A 82 -18.02 3.60 21.66
N SER A 83 -17.47 3.83 22.87
CA SER A 83 -17.30 5.17 23.47
C SER A 83 -16.28 6.10 22.77
N GLU A 84 -15.42 5.56 21.90
CA GLU A 84 -14.45 6.26 21.05
C GLU A 84 -14.84 6.15 19.57
N ALA A 85 -15.38 5.01 19.13
CA ALA A 85 -15.86 4.79 17.77
C ALA A 85 -17.07 5.68 17.47
N TYR A 86 -18.14 5.49 18.23
CA TYR A 86 -19.40 6.17 18.02
C TYR A 86 -19.41 7.50 18.76
N THR A 87 -19.01 8.51 18.01
CA THR A 87 -19.12 9.91 18.39
C THR A 87 -20.57 10.22 18.83
N LYS A 88 -20.75 11.15 19.77
CA LYS A 88 -22.09 11.45 20.34
C LYS A 88 -23.10 11.99 19.32
N ASP A 89 -22.64 12.36 18.12
CA ASP A 89 -23.42 12.79 16.96
C ASP A 89 -23.65 11.68 15.92
N MET A 90 -23.16 10.45 16.17
CA MET A 90 -23.17 9.28 15.25
C MET A 90 -22.53 9.57 13.88
N MET A 91 -21.62 10.55 13.81
CA MET A 91 -20.92 10.97 12.59
C MET A 91 -19.64 10.15 12.37
N PHE A 92 -19.79 8.96 11.79
CA PHE A 92 -18.66 8.07 11.47
C PHE A 92 -18.73 7.52 10.05
N ALA A 93 -17.65 6.88 9.62
CA ALA A 93 -17.46 6.36 8.27
C ALA A 93 -16.54 5.12 8.22
N ALA A 94 -16.71 4.36 7.15
CA ALA A 94 -15.77 3.37 6.66
C ALA A 94 -14.90 3.97 5.53
N MET A 95 -13.60 3.71 5.54
CA MET A 95 -12.64 4.24 4.56
C MET A 95 -12.24 3.16 3.55
N ASN A 96 -12.06 3.52 2.28
CA ASN A 96 -11.55 2.62 1.23
C ASN A 96 -10.17 2.03 1.57
N LEU A 97 -9.90 0.78 1.17
CA LEU A 97 -8.65 0.08 1.51
C LEU A 97 -7.36 0.86 1.16
N PRO A 98 -7.22 1.48 -0.03
CA PRO A 98 -6.02 2.26 -0.39
C PRO A 98 -5.65 3.42 0.54
N GLN A 99 -6.62 4.04 1.23
CA GLN A 99 -6.38 5.11 2.21
C GLN A 99 -6.58 4.65 3.66
N TYR A 100 -7.29 3.55 3.90
CA TYR A 100 -7.35 2.87 5.19
C TYR A 100 -5.99 2.26 5.57
N ASN A 101 -5.21 1.83 4.56
CA ASN A 101 -3.81 1.39 4.66
C ASN A 101 -3.58 0.43 5.84
N ILE A 102 -4.08 -0.80 5.68
CA ILE A 102 -4.05 -1.92 6.65
C ILE A 102 -4.84 -1.63 7.94
N SER A 103 -4.47 -0.60 8.70
CA SER A 103 -5.28 0.01 9.77
C SER A 103 -4.84 1.45 10.10
N ALA A 104 -3.97 2.07 9.31
CA ALA A 104 -3.41 3.40 9.58
C ALA A 104 -4.42 4.55 9.42
N GLY A 105 -5.52 4.33 8.68
CA GLY A 105 -6.65 5.26 8.60
C GLY A 105 -7.54 5.29 9.84
N CYS A 106 -7.40 4.36 10.78
CA CYS A 106 -8.28 4.26 11.95
C CYS A 106 -8.19 5.48 12.89
N GLY A 107 -9.35 5.89 13.41
CA GLY A 107 -9.48 7.06 14.28
C GLY A 107 -9.37 8.42 13.55
N SER A 108 -9.04 8.45 12.25
CA SER A 108 -8.96 9.67 11.45
C SER A 108 -10.23 10.52 11.59
N CYS A 109 -10.06 11.83 11.77
CA CYS A 109 -11.13 12.78 11.60
C CYS A 109 -11.08 13.34 10.16
N LEU A 110 -12.21 13.30 9.47
CA LEU A 110 -12.36 13.82 8.10
C LEU A 110 -13.32 15.01 8.10
N ILE A 111 -13.07 16.01 7.27
CA ILE A 111 -14.13 16.88 6.73
C ILE A 111 -14.49 16.43 5.32
N LEU A 112 -15.77 16.48 4.96
CA LEU A 112 -16.23 16.21 3.59
C LEU A 112 -17.48 17.00 3.22
N ALA A 113 -17.65 17.28 1.93
CA ALA A 113 -18.87 17.84 1.35
C ALA A 113 -19.15 17.18 -0.01
N GLN A 114 -20.38 17.33 -0.51
CA GLN A 114 -20.66 17.00 -1.90
C GLN A 114 -19.94 17.98 -2.83
N ALA A 115 -19.40 17.49 -3.94
CA ALA A 115 -18.71 18.32 -4.93
C ALA A 115 -19.62 19.39 -5.56
N ASP A 116 -20.94 19.18 -5.58
CA ASP A 116 -21.96 20.15 -6.05
C ASP A 116 -22.50 21.08 -4.95
N LYS A 117 -22.12 20.88 -3.67
CA LYS A 117 -22.63 21.63 -2.49
C LYS A 117 -21.51 21.97 -1.50
N PRO A 118 -20.49 22.75 -1.90
CA PRO A 118 -19.32 23.09 -1.06
C PRO A 118 -19.68 23.83 0.24
N GLU A 119 -20.85 24.45 0.32
CA GLU A 119 -21.33 25.12 1.53
C GLU A 119 -21.69 24.15 2.66
N ARG A 120 -21.91 22.87 2.34
CA ARG A 120 -22.44 21.84 3.24
C ARG A 120 -21.40 20.78 3.59
N VAL A 121 -20.46 21.21 4.43
CA VAL A 121 -19.40 20.36 4.99
C VAL A 121 -19.89 19.65 6.25
N ILE A 122 -19.52 18.39 6.40
CA ILE A 122 -19.68 17.59 7.60
C ILE A 122 -18.32 17.12 8.13
N ARG A 123 -18.27 16.76 9.42
CA ARG A 123 -17.13 16.05 10.03
C ARG A 123 -17.52 14.63 10.36
N VAL A 124 -16.68 13.63 10.02
CA VAL A 124 -16.82 12.23 10.46
C VAL A 124 -15.55 11.67 11.12
N ARG A 125 -15.67 10.57 11.87
CA ARG A 125 -14.55 9.73 12.33
C ARG A 125 -14.49 8.41 11.54
N VAL A 126 -13.30 7.98 11.15
CA VAL A 126 -13.07 6.66 10.55
C VAL A 126 -13.03 5.60 11.64
N VAL A 127 -13.91 4.60 11.55
CA VAL A 127 -14.05 3.50 12.53
C VAL A 127 -14.00 2.10 11.88
N ASP A 128 -14.00 2.06 10.56
CA ASP A 128 -14.18 0.82 9.79
C ASP A 128 -13.49 0.91 8.40
N ARG A 129 -13.42 -0.21 7.69
CA ARG A 129 -12.93 -0.29 6.31
C ARG A 129 -14.05 -0.66 5.34
N CYS A 130 -14.12 0.01 4.21
CA CYS A 130 -14.97 -0.37 3.09
C CYS A 130 -14.10 -1.16 2.10
N GLY A 131 -14.34 -2.46 1.97
CA GLY A 131 -13.51 -3.36 1.18
C GLY A 131 -13.72 -3.18 -0.33
N GLU A 132 -14.98 -2.99 -0.72
CA GLU A 132 -15.43 -2.77 -2.09
C GLU A 132 -15.19 -1.34 -2.61
N CYS A 133 -14.82 -0.40 -1.72
CA CYS A 133 -14.69 1.01 -2.08
C CYS A 133 -13.40 1.27 -2.89
N PRO A 134 -13.50 1.88 -4.09
CA PRO A 134 -12.36 2.44 -4.81
C PRO A 134 -11.59 3.50 -4.01
N LYS A 135 -10.35 3.76 -4.42
CA LYS A 135 -9.54 4.86 -3.88
C LYS A 135 -10.30 6.20 -3.96
N GLY A 136 -10.38 6.91 -2.84
CA GLY A 136 -11.11 8.17 -2.71
C GLY A 136 -12.58 8.04 -2.28
N ASP A 137 -13.19 6.85 -2.33
CA ASP A 137 -14.55 6.63 -1.83
C ASP A 137 -14.59 6.56 -0.29
N ILE A 138 -15.68 7.04 0.32
CA ILE A 138 -15.94 6.99 1.77
C ILE A 138 -17.38 6.55 2.01
N ASP A 139 -17.57 5.48 2.79
CA ASP A 139 -18.92 4.99 3.11
C ASP A 139 -19.37 5.51 4.49
N LEU A 140 -20.59 6.03 4.59
CA LEU A 140 -21.03 6.86 5.73
C LEU A 140 -22.03 6.15 6.64
N SER A 141 -22.09 6.58 7.91
CA SER A 141 -23.26 6.29 8.74
C SER A 141 -24.52 6.94 8.15
N ASN A 142 -25.73 6.45 8.45
CA ASN A 142 -26.95 7.09 7.93
C ASN A 142 -27.07 8.53 8.45
N THR A 143 -26.56 8.78 9.66
CA THR A 143 -26.56 10.11 10.27
C THR A 143 -25.61 11.05 9.54
N ALA A 144 -24.41 10.59 9.18
CA ALA A 144 -23.47 11.34 8.34
C ALA A 144 -24.00 11.52 6.90
N TRP A 145 -24.57 10.49 6.28
CA TRP A 145 -25.22 10.55 4.97
C TRP A 145 -26.30 11.63 4.92
N LYS A 146 -27.21 11.63 5.90
CA LYS A 146 -28.27 12.62 6.03
C LYS A 146 -27.71 14.02 6.27
N ALA A 147 -26.67 14.14 7.09
CA ALA A 147 -26.01 15.42 7.36
C ALA A 147 -25.33 15.98 6.10
N LEU A 148 -24.77 15.12 5.23
CA LEU A 148 -24.18 15.47 3.94
C LEU A 148 -25.22 15.83 2.88
N THR A 149 -26.16 14.93 2.60
CA THR A 149 -27.05 15.03 1.43
C THR A 149 -28.35 15.79 1.71
N GLY A 150 -28.91 15.60 2.90
CA GLY A 150 -30.25 16.07 3.29
C GLY A 150 -31.36 15.06 3.02
N ASP A 151 -31.03 13.90 2.44
CA ASP A 151 -31.93 12.79 2.23
C ASP A 151 -31.66 11.68 3.26
N PHE A 152 -32.64 10.81 3.47
CA PHE A 152 -32.49 9.56 4.21
C PHE A 152 -32.36 8.36 3.26
N ILE A 153 -32.69 8.52 1.98
CA ILE A 153 -32.58 7.46 0.96
C ILE A 153 -31.09 7.21 0.66
N PRO A 154 -30.58 5.97 0.81
CA PRO A 154 -29.22 5.62 0.40
C PRO A 154 -28.99 5.85 -1.10
N GLY A 155 -27.77 6.25 -1.45
CA GLY A 155 -27.40 6.53 -2.84
C GLY A 155 -25.89 6.67 -2.98
N ARG A 156 -25.48 7.36 -4.06
CA ARG A 156 -24.08 7.64 -4.37
C ARG A 156 -23.95 9.09 -4.84
N VAL A 157 -23.06 9.86 -4.23
CA VAL A 157 -22.82 11.28 -4.54
C VAL A 157 -21.32 11.56 -4.67
N LYS A 158 -20.90 12.41 -5.61
CA LYS A 158 -19.49 12.81 -5.70
C LYS A 158 -19.12 13.68 -4.50
N ILE A 159 -18.04 13.34 -3.82
CA ILE A 159 -17.54 14.03 -2.62
C ILE A 159 -16.13 14.59 -2.84
N ILE A 160 -15.81 15.61 -2.05
CA ILE A 160 -14.43 16.06 -1.78
C ILE A 160 -14.24 16.00 -0.27
N TRP A 161 -13.12 15.43 0.18
CA TRP A 161 -12.81 15.22 1.59
C TRP A 161 -11.35 15.48 1.93
N SER A 162 -11.07 15.72 3.22
CA SER A 162 -9.74 16.05 3.74
C SER A 162 -9.56 15.54 5.16
N ILE A 163 -8.35 15.06 5.50
CA ILE A 163 -8.01 14.60 6.86
C ILE A 163 -7.66 15.81 7.73
N VAL A 164 -8.25 15.88 8.91
CA VAL A 164 -8.16 17.03 9.81
C VAL A 164 -7.82 16.64 11.25
N PRO A 165 -7.22 17.53 12.05
CA PRO A 165 -7.02 17.30 13.48
C PRO A 165 -8.36 17.16 14.21
N CYS A 166 -8.50 16.09 14.98
CA CYS A 166 -9.67 15.77 15.80
C CYS A 166 -9.93 16.75 16.96
N THR A 167 -8.96 17.60 17.31
CA THR A 167 -9.05 18.58 18.41
C THR A 167 -9.55 19.97 18.01
N GLU A 168 -9.78 20.21 16.72
CA GLU A 168 -10.31 21.48 16.22
C GLU A 168 -11.82 21.39 15.95
N THR A 169 -12.54 22.49 16.17
CA THR A 169 -13.91 22.67 15.67
C THR A 169 -13.86 22.86 14.16
N TRP A 170 -14.66 22.14 13.39
CA TRP A 170 -14.76 22.30 11.93
C TRP A 170 -16.19 22.65 11.55
N TYR A 171 -16.39 23.83 10.95
CA TYR A 171 -17.71 24.42 10.72
C TYR A 171 -18.51 24.42 12.03
N ASP A 172 -19.70 23.82 12.05
CA ASP A 172 -20.56 23.72 13.24
C ASP A 172 -20.30 22.45 14.09
N TYR A 173 -19.30 21.63 13.74
CA TYR A 173 -18.99 20.37 14.42
C TYR A 173 -17.92 20.56 15.52
N PRO A 174 -18.25 20.37 16.81
CA PRO A 174 -17.30 20.48 17.92
C PRO A 174 -16.27 19.34 17.87
N PRO A 175 -15.04 19.53 18.40
CA PRO A 175 -13.96 18.55 18.32
C PRO A 175 -14.32 17.20 18.95
N LEU A 176 -13.67 16.13 18.48
CA LEU A 176 -13.85 14.76 19.00
C LEU A 176 -12.83 14.39 20.08
N VAL A 177 -11.81 15.22 20.27
CA VAL A 177 -10.76 15.09 21.29
C VAL A 177 -10.55 16.48 21.89
N GLU A 178 -10.51 16.60 23.22
CA GLU A 178 -10.26 17.91 23.85
C GLU A 178 -8.77 18.27 23.71
N GLU A 179 -8.45 19.47 23.23
CA GLU A 179 -7.07 19.93 23.04
C GLU A 179 -6.30 19.89 24.37
N GLY A 180 -5.22 19.10 24.43
CA GLY A 180 -4.43 18.88 25.65
C GLY A 180 -4.98 17.82 26.62
N SER A 181 -6.05 17.11 26.26
CA SER A 181 -6.48 15.91 27.00
C SER A 181 -5.50 14.74 26.80
N PRO A 182 -5.32 13.85 27.80
CA PRO A 182 -4.34 12.76 27.73
C PRO A 182 -4.76 11.69 26.71
N ILE A 183 -3.79 11.08 26.03
CA ILE A 183 -4.09 9.93 25.18
C ILE A 183 -4.50 8.73 26.05
N LYS A 184 -5.33 7.84 25.50
CA LYS A 184 -5.77 6.63 26.20
C LYS A 184 -5.12 5.42 25.55
N LEU A 185 -4.61 4.48 26.35
CA LEU A 185 -4.18 3.18 25.86
C LEU A 185 -5.16 2.11 26.33
N LYS A 186 -5.32 1.05 25.54
CA LYS A 186 -6.07 -0.16 25.89
C LYS A 186 -5.30 -1.37 25.38
N TRP A 187 -5.33 -2.49 26.09
CA TRP A 187 -4.84 -3.74 25.54
C TRP A 187 -5.89 -4.37 24.62
N LYS A 188 -5.43 -5.16 23.65
CA LYS A 188 -6.27 -6.06 22.85
C LYS A 188 -6.99 -7.01 23.79
N MET A 189 -8.29 -7.23 23.58
CA MET A 189 -9.06 -8.18 24.39
C MET A 189 -8.33 -9.55 24.45
N ALA A 190 -8.29 -10.15 25.64
CA ALA A 190 -7.54 -11.38 25.94
C ALA A 190 -5.99 -11.27 25.91
N SER A 191 -5.41 -10.06 25.91
CA SER A 191 -3.98 -9.87 26.19
C SER A 191 -3.60 -10.41 27.57
N SER A 192 -2.32 -10.75 27.74
CA SER A 192 -1.75 -11.36 28.95
C SER A 192 -0.24 -11.08 29.03
N VAL A 193 0.44 -11.49 30.11
CA VAL A 193 1.91 -11.37 30.19
C VAL A 193 2.69 -12.15 29.11
N TYR A 194 2.03 -13.02 28.33
CA TYR A 194 2.67 -13.85 27.29
C TYR A 194 2.45 -13.35 25.86
N TRP A 195 1.41 -12.55 25.62
CA TRP A 195 1.08 -11.99 24.32
C TRP A 195 0.12 -10.80 24.50
N GLY A 196 0.15 -9.83 23.61
CA GLY A 196 -0.87 -8.78 23.57
C GLY A 196 -0.65 -7.79 22.44
N GLY A 197 -1.57 -6.85 22.31
CA GLY A 197 -1.44 -5.68 21.45
C GLY A 197 -1.98 -4.45 22.16
N ILE A 198 -1.51 -3.26 21.78
CA ILE A 198 -1.93 -1.98 22.37
C ILE A 198 -2.69 -1.18 21.30
N GLN A 199 -3.85 -0.65 21.65
CA GLN A 199 -4.53 0.42 20.88
C GLN A 199 -4.31 1.76 21.56
N ALA A 200 -4.23 2.84 20.78
CA ALA A 200 -4.14 4.20 21.29
C ALA A 200 -5.28 5.07 20.74
N PHE A 201 -5.94 5.79 21.65
CA PHE A 201 -7.13 6.61 21.38
C PHE A 201 -7.00 8.02 21.98
N ASN A 202 -8.01 8.85 21.74
CA ASN A 202 -8.05 10.25 22.16
C ASN A 202 -6.84 11.05 21.60
N THR A 203 -6.45 10.77 20.36
CA THR A 203 -5.33 11.40 19.64
C THR A 203 -5.80 12.55 18.73
N ARG A 204 -4.91 13.51 18.47
CA ARG A 204 -5.15 14.62 17.53
C ARG A 204 -5.33 14.11 16.10
N TYR A 205 -4.56 13.10 15.74
CA TYR A 205 -4.44 12.52 14.41
C TYR A 205 -4.31 10.98 14.52
N PRO A 206 -4.36 10.24 13.40
CA PRO A 206 -4.05 8.82 13.37
C PRO A 206 -2.67 8.51 13.94
N VAL A 207 -2.52 7.31 14.47
CA VAL A 207 -1.29 6.83 15.08
C VAL A 207 -0.39 6.23 14.01
N THR A 208 0.85 6.71 13.92
CA THR A 208 1.86 6.27 12.96
C THR A 208 2.77 5.20 13.54
N SER A 209 3.15 5.31 14.82
CA SER A 209 3.86 4.24 15.54
C SER A 209 3.45 4.15 17.01
N ILE A 210 3.56 2.95 17.57
CA ILE A 210 3.72 2.76 19.02
C ILE A 210 5.03 1.98 19.22
N GLU A 211 5.83 2.41 20.18
CA GLU A 211 7.15 1.80 20.44
C GLU A 211 7.33 1.63 21.95
N ARG A 212 7.87 0.49 22.38
CA ARG A 212 8.12 0.17 23.79
C ARG A 212 9.57 0.47 24.18
N TRP A 213 9.79 0.97 25.39
CA TRP A 213 11.13 1.05 25.97
C TRP A 213 11.57 -0.32 26.49
N ASP A 214 12.72 -0.84 26.05
CA ASP A 214 13.25 -2.13 26.51
C ASP A 214 14.21 -2.03 27.72
N GLY A 215 14.67 -0.81 28.04
CA GLY A 215 15.71 -0.53 29.03
C GLY A 215 16.91 0.23 28.45
N ASN A 216 17.14 0.12 27.14
CA ASN A 216 18.24 0.70 26.39
C ASN A 216 17.78 1.52 25.17
N ASP A 217 16.75 1.05 24.45
CA ASP A 217 16.23 1.70 23.24
C ASP A 217 14.70 1.56 23.10
N TRP A 218 14.15 2.18 22.06
CA TRP A 218 12.76 2.08 21.64
C TRP A 218 12.60 0.96 20.60
N VAL A 219 11.81 -0.05 20.93
CA VAL A 219 11.48 -1.17 20.05
C VAL A 219 10.09 -0.94 19.45
N HIS A 220 10.03 -0.87 18.12
CA HIS A 220 8.78 -0.68 17.38
C HIS A 220 7.81 -1.84 17.62
N LEU A 221 6.54 -1.53 17.86
CA LEU A 221 5.47 -2.54 17.98
C LEU A 221 4.77 -2.68 16.63
N LYS A 222 4.64 -3.91 16.15
CA LYS A 222 4.13 -4.20 14.80
C LYS A 222 2.62 -3.97 14.70
N ARG A 223 2.17 -3.11 13.79
CA ARG A 223 0.74 -2.83 13.54
C ARG A 223 0.02 -4.10 13.02
N ASP A 224 -1.20 -4.38 13.47
CA ASP A 224 -2.12 -5.36 12.87
C ASP A 224 -3.18 -4.67 11.98
N ASP A 225 -3.93 -5.46 11.21
CA ASP A 225 -5.02 -5.00 10.34
C ASP A 225 -6.26 -4.52 11.12
N MET A 226 -6.33 -4.79 12.42
CA MET A 226 -7.43 -4.45 13.31
C MET A 226 -7.09 -3.32 14.29
N PHE A 227 -6.12 -2.46 13.94
CA PHE A 227 -5.70 -1.27 14.69
C PHE A 227 -5.10 -1.54 16.09
N HIS A 228 -4.34 -2.64 16.24
CA HIS A 228 -3.50 -2.90 17.41
C HIS A 228 -2.02 -2.82 17.04
N TYR A 229 -1.19 -2.50 18.02
CA TYR A 229 0.26 -2.55 17.94
C TYR A 229 0.76 -3.72 18.79
N MET A 230 1.18 -4.79 18.12
CA MET A 230 1.46 -6.08 18.71
C MET A 230 2.77 -6.09 19.49
N TRP A 231 2.73 -6.65 20.70
CA TRP A 231 3.88 -6.78 21.57
C TRP A 231 4.59 -8.10 21.33
N GLU A 232 5.79 -8.03 20.76
CA GLU A 232 6.63 -9.20 20.54
C GLU A 232 7.34 -9.64 21.82
N GLY A 233 7.14 -10.91 22.19
CA GLY A 233 7.69 -11.55 23.38
C GLY A 233 6.87 -11.32 24.66
N THR A 234 7.42 -11.72 25.80
CA THR A 234 6.79 -11.58 27.12
C THR A 234 6.57 -10.10 27.46
N ILE A 235 5.36 -9.76 27.90
CA ILE A 235 5.03 -8.44 28.44
C ILE A 235 5.46 -8.39 29.92
N PRO A 236 6.34 -7.45 30.34
CA PRO A 236 6.74 -7.30 31.74
C PRO A 236 5.54 -7.04 32.66
N ASN A 237 5.41 -7.83 33.73
CA ASN A 237 4.43 -7.60 34.80
C ASN A 237 4.90 -6.51 35.78
N THR A 238 5.32 -5.37 35.23
CA THR A 238 5.87 -4.19 35.92
C THR A 238 5.47 -2.95 35.14
N PRO A 239 5.43 -1.75 35.75
CA PRO A 239 5.12 -0.52 35.01
C PRO A 239 6.12 -0.29 33.85
N MET A 240 5.58 -0.22 32.63
CA MET A 240 6.27 -0.10 31.35
C MET A 240 6.21 1.34 30.83
N LYS A 241 7.05 1.63 29.82
CA LYS A 241 7.05 2.91 29.12
C LYS A 241 6.86 2.68 27.62
N VAL A 242 5.93 3.40 27.02
CA VAL A 242 5.69 3.39 25.57
C VAL A 242 5.69 4.81 25.03
N ARG A 243 6.02 4.99 23.76
CA ARG A 243 5.80 6.25 23.04
C ARG A 243 4.85 6.02 21.88
N VAL A 244 3.96 6.98 21.66
CA VAL A 244 2.93 6.97 20.63
C VAL A 244 3.18 8.15 19.72
N THR A 245 3.47 7.89 18.45
CA THR A 245 3.67 8.92 17.43
C THR A 245 2.36 9.13 16.68
N GLN A 246 1.95 10.38 16.57
CA GLN A 246 0.80 10.80 15.77
C GLN A 246 1.27 11.33 14.41
N GLY A 247 0.37 11.39 13.41
CA GLY A 247 0.72 11.83 12.05
C GLY A 247 1.52 13.14 11.97
N ASP A 248 1.19 14.15 12.77
CA ASP A 248 1.90 15.43 12.85
C ASP A 248 3.30 15.36 13.51
N GLY A 249 3.82 14.15 13.73
CA GLY A 249 5.11 13.89 14.36
C GLY A 249 5.10 14.10 15.88
N VAL A 250 3.93 14.40 16.48
CA VAL A 250 3.81 14.60 17.93
C VAL A 250 3.92 13.26 18.65
N VAL A 251 5.01 13.12 19.41
CA VAL A 251 5.32 11.92 20.19
C VAL A 251 4.83 12.11 21.62
N VAL A 252 3.91 11.26 22.08
CA VAL A 252 3.46 11.22 23.47
C VAL A 252 4.09 10.02 24.16
N VAL A 253 4.95 10.27 25.14
CA VAL A 253 5.51 9.22 26.00
C VAL A 253 4.55 8.97 27.16
N VAL A 254 4.09 7.73 27.30
CA VAL A 254 3.27 7.26 28.43
C VAL A 254 4.16 6.41 29.33
N ASP A 255 4.31 6.84 30.58
CA ASP A 255 5.12 6.16 31.60
C ASP A 255 4.22 5.49 32.63
N GLY A 256 4.60 4.29 33.06
CA GLY A 256 3.83 3.47 33.99
C GLY A 256 2.58 2.80 33.38
N LEU A 257 2.63 2.41 32.10
CA LEU A 257 1.66 1.48 31.51
C LEU A 257 1.75 0.12 32.21
N THR A 258 0.62 -0.47 32.59
CA THR A 258 0.57 -1.81 33.20
C THR A 258 -0.32 -2.75 32.37
N ILE A 259 -0.17 -4.05 32.57
CA ILE A 259 -1.16 -5.06 32.18
C ILE A 259 -1.61 -5.76 33.48
N ASP A 260 -2.90 -6.05 33.64
CA ASP A 260 -3.33 -6.89 34.77
C ASP A 260 -3.05 -8.37 34.46
N GLY A 261 -2.53 -9.09 35.45
CA GLY A 261 -2.14 -10.50 35.32
C GLY A 261 -3.31 -11.48 35.40
N SER A 262 -4.56 -10.98 35.39
CA SER A 262 -5.80 -11.69 35.71
C SER A 262 -6.36 -12.56 34.56
N TRP A 263 -5.46 -13.24 33.84
CA TRP A 263 -5.70 -14.21 32.74
C TRP A 263 -6.30 -13.68 31.45
N TYR A 264 -7.11 -12.63 31.48
CA TYR A 264 -7.67 -11.98 30.29
C TYR A 264 -7.97 -10.51 30.58
N ASP A 265 -7.58 -9.59 29.70
CA ASP A 265 -8.25 -8.29 29.64
C ASP A 265 -9.64 -8.48 29.01
N VAL A 266 -10.69 -8.37 29.83
CA VAL A 266 -12.11 -8.59 29.49
C VAL A 266 -12.99 -7.35 29.66
N ASP A 267 -12.47 -6.32 30.30
CA ASP A 267 -13.18 -5.07 30.55
C ASP A 267 -12.72 -4.02 29.52
N ASP A 268 -13.59 -3.11 29.10
CA ASP A 268 -13.21 -1.97 28.24
C ASP A 268 -12.43 -0.86 29.01
N ASN A 269 -11.60 -1.25 29.97
CA ASN A 269 -10.87 -0.37 30.86
C ASN A 269 -9.60 0.18 30.18
N TYR A 270 -9.60 1.48 29.86
CA TYR A 270 -8.39 2.16 29.39
C TYR A 270 -7.30 2.14 30.47
N THR A 271 -6.12 1.64 30.13
CA THR A 271 -4.93 1.82 30.97
C THR A 271 -4.27 3.14 30.64
N ILE A 272 -4.49 4.14 31.49
CA ILE A 272 -3.77 5.42 31.42
C ILE A 272 -2.52 5.28 32.28
N GLY A 273 -1.33 5.50 31.71
CA GLY A 273 -0.07 5.46 32.45
C GLY A 273 -0.01 6.51 33.56
N THR A 274 0.82 6.25 34.57
CA THR A 274 0.97 7.12 35.76
C THR A 274 1.48 8.53 35.45
N SER A 275 2.11 8.74 34.29
CA SER A 275 2.37 10.08 33.74
C SER A 275 2.43 10.06 32.21
N GLN A 276 2.24 11.24 31.60
CA GLN A 276 2.39 11.45 30.16
C GLN A 276 3.27 12.68 29.90
N THR A 277 4.12 12.61 28.87
CA THR A 277 4.96 13.72 28.40
C THR A 277 4.82 13.86 26.89
N THR A 278 4.31 15.01 26.44
CA THR A 278 4.15 15.32 25.01
C THR A 278 5.38 16.04 24.49
N TYR A 279 5.96 15.50 23.41
CA TYR A 279 7.04 16.11 22.64
C TYR A 279 6.48 16.56 21.29
N TYR A 280 6.62 17.85 21.00
CA TYR A 280 6.36 18.38 19.67
C TYR A 280 7.69 18.36 18.90
N PRO A 281 7.71 17.92 17.63
CA PRO A 281 8.85 18.20 16.77
C PRO A 281 8.96 19.73 16.63
N GLU A 282 10.18 20.28 16.68
CA GLU A 282 10.36 21.72 16.46
C GLU A 282 9.80 22.08 15.08
N LYS A 283 8.85 23.04 15.03
CA LYS A 283 8.16 23.41 13.80
C LYS A 283 9.18 23.73 12.70
N MET A 284 9.31 22.83 11.72
CA MET A 284 10.36 22.90 10.72
C MET A 284 10.31 24.24 9.98
N THR A 285 11.31 25.08 10.22
CA THR A 285 11.41 26.44 9.65
C THR A 285 11.87 26.40 8.20
N LYS A 286 11.01 25.90 7.30
CA LYS A 286 11.06 25.94 5.82
C LYS A 286 12.46 26.12 5.20
N THR A 287 13.39 25.23 5.55
CA THR A 287 14.78 25.23 5.06
C THR A 287 15.27 23.81 4.76
N ALA A 288 14.40 22.97 4.19
CA ALA A 288 14.78 21.71 3.57
C ALA A 288 15.01 21.93 2.07
N THR A 289 16.27 21.84 1.62
CA THR A 289 16.60 21.88 0.19
C THR A 289 16.21 20.55 -0.44
N ALA A 290 15.17 20.54 -1.28
CA ALA A 290 14.63 19.32 -1.87
C ALA A 290 15.70 18.51 -2.61
N SER A 291 15.96 17.27 -2.14
CA SER A 291 16.99 16.39 -2.69
C SER A 291 16.67 14.89 -2.61
N SER A 292 15.38 14.52 -2.56
CA SER A 292 14.90 13.20 -2.96
C SER A 292 13.41 13.27 -3.31
N SER A 293 13.02 12.73 -4.47
CA SER A 293 11.61 12.71 -4.90
C SER A 293 10.80 11.74 -4.02
N PRO A 294 9.52 12.03 -3.73
CA PRO A 294 8.61 11.04 -3.15
C PRO A 294 8.31 9.96 -4.20
N THR A 295 8.81 8.73 -4.00
CA THR A 295 8.30 7.57 -4.73
C THR A 295 6.84 7.35 -4.36
N GLN A 296 5.98 7.06 -5.34
CA GLN A 296 4.61 6.63 -5.06
C GLN A 296 4.64 5.26 -4.37
N VAL A 297 3.87 5.08 -3.28
CA VAL A 297 3.64 3.75 -2.71
C VAL A 297 2.80 2.95 -3.69
N ALA A 298 3.39 1.87 -4.23
CA ALA A 298 2.69 0.95 -5.11
C ALA A 298 1.73 0.06 -4.30
N LEU A 299 0.62 -0.35 -4.91
CA LEU A 299 -0.32 -1.31 -4.32
C LEU A 299 -0.20 -2.68 -5.00
N CYS A 300 -0.34 -3.72 -4.20
CA CYS A 300 -0.21 -5.13 -4.54
C CYS A 300 -1.52 -5.79 -4.12
N GLY A 301 -2.46 -5.88 -5.06
CA GLY A 301 -3.86 -6.15 -4.72
C GLY A 301 -4.44 -5.04 -3.84
N GLU A 302 -4.98 -5.41 -2.68
CA GLU A 302 -5.60 -4.49 -1.72
C GLU A 302 -4.60 -3.79 -0.77
N TYR A 303 -3.32 -4.18 -0.79
CA TYR A 303 -2.33 -3.83 0.24
C TYR A 303 -1.12 -3.06 -0.31
N PRO A 304 -0.35 -2.33 0.52
CA PRO A 304 0.91 -1.70 0.11
C PRO A 304 1.92 -2.75 -0.36
N CYS A 305 2.60 -2.49 -1.48
CA CYS A 305 3.75 -3.29 -1.91
C CYS A 305 5.01 -2.96 -1.09
N CYS A 306 5.89 -3.94 -0.90
CA CYS A 306 7.26 -3.65 -0.47
C CYS A 306 8.04 -2.88 -1.56
N SER A 307 8.89 -1.96 -1.14
CA SER A 307 9.86 -1.25 -2.00
C SER A 307 10.93 -2.20 -2.55
N SER A 308 11.24 -3.28 -1.82
CA SER A 308 12.12 -4.36 -2.26
C SER A 308 11.34 -5.60 -2.72
N GLU A 309 11.60 -6.05 -3.95
CA GLU A 309 11.18 -7.37 -4.45
C GLU A 309 11.89 -8.54 -3.73
N ASN A 310 12.92 -8.24 -2.93
CA ASN A 310 13.65 -9.18 -2.09
C ASN A 310 13.55 -8.75 -0.60
N ALA A 311 12.39 -8.28 -0.17
CA ALA A 311 12.12 -8.05 1.25
C ALA A 311 12.10 -9.39 2.01
N GLU A 312 12.44 -9.36 3.30
CA GLU A 312 12.44 -10.57 4.14
C GLU A 312 11.00 -11.04 4.39
N ILE A 313 10.70 -12.29 4.01
CA ILE A 313 9.38 -12.90 4.23
C ILE A 313 9.23 -13.17 5.73
N VAL A 314 8.42 -12.38 6.41
CA VAL A 314 8.12 -12.53 7.84
C VAL A 314 6.78 -13.24 8.10
N TYR A 315 5.94 -13.39 7.08
CA TYR A 315 4.64 -14.07 7.14
C TYR A 315 4.16 -14.47 5.74
N THR A 316 3.28 -15.47 5.66
CA THR A 316 2.65 -15.95 4.42
C THR A 316 1.22 -16.40 4.72
N ASP A 317 0.26 -16.02 3.89
CA ASP A 317 -1.17 -16.36 4.00
C ASP A 317 -1.82 -16.60 2.61
N SER A 318 -3.12 -16.36 2.47
CA SER A 318 -3.87 -16.47 1.22
C SER A 318 -3.67 -15.28 0.28
N GLU A 319 -3.24 -14.14 0.82
CA GLU A 319 -3.07 -12.85 0.17
C GLU A 319 -1.66 -12.73 -0.42
N GLY A 320 -0.65 -13.31 0.24
CA GLY A 320 0.66 -13.58 -0.37
C GLY A 320 1.78 -13.80 0.64
N ASP A 321 3.01 -13.46 0.21
CA ASP A 321 4.18 -13.39 1.09
C ASP A 321 4.38 -11.94 1.54
N TRP A 322 4.63 -11.74 2.83
CA TRP A 322 4.64 -10.42 3.47
C TRP A 322 5.98 -10.06 4.07
N GLY A 323 6.38 -8.81 3.88
CA GLY A 323 7.56 -8.19 4.47
C GLY A 323 7.20 -7.09 5.48
N LEU A 324 8.25 -6.45 5.99
CA LEU A 324 8.18 -5.27 6.85
C LEU A 324 9.12 -4.19 6.30
N GLU A 325 8.60 -2.98 6.10
CA GLU A 325 9.41 -1.81 5.75
C GLU A 325 9.07 -0.66 6.71
N LYS A 326 10.09 -0.11 7.37
CA LYS A 326 10.00 0.93 8.42
C LYS A 326 9.17 0.57 9.67
N GLY A 327 8.51 -0.59 9.70
CA GLY A 327 7.65 -1.06 10.79
C GLY A 327 6.23 -1.41 10.34
N ASP A 328 5.80 -0.87 9.19
CA ASP A 328 4.53 -1.23 8.56
C ASP A 328 4.69 -2.48 7.68
N TRP A 329 3.60 -3.24 7.57
CA TRP A 329 3.49 -4.41 6.69
C TRP A 329 3.48 -4.01 5.22
N CYS A 330 4.07 -4.86 4.38
CA CYS A 330 3.99 -4.72 2.94
C CYS A 330 3.89 -6.10 2.26
N LEU A 331 3.12 -6.21 1.18
CA LEU A 331 3.02 -7.42 0.38
C LEU A 331 4.19 -7.49 -0.61
N ILE A 332 4.86 -8.63 -0.68
CA ILE A 332 6.07 -8.80 -1.48
C ILE A 332 5.66 -9.09 -2.93
N LYS A 333 6.15 -8.25 -3.86
CA LYS A 333 5.95 -8.45 -5.30
C LYS A 333 6.60 -9.75 -5.76
N LYS A 334 5.79 -10.77 -6.06
CA LYS A 334 6.19 -11.84 -6.98
C LYS A 334 6.31 -11.26 -8.39
N ASN A 335 7.34 -11.70 -9.11
CA ASN A 335 7.79 -10.99 -10.30
C ASN A 335 7.00 -11.43 -11.55
N GLU A 336 5.94 -10.69 -11.91
CA GLU A 336 5.18 -10.88 -13.17
C GLU A 336 6.01 -10.61 -14.44
N ASN A 337 7.30 -10.30 -14.31
CA ASN A 337 8.27 -10.26 -15.41
C ASN A 337 8.83 -11.65 -15.79
N ASN A 338 8.35 -12.74 -15.19
CA ASN A 338 8.44 -14.09 -15.76
C ASN A 338 7.06 -14.55 -16.28
N ASN A 339 6.59 -13.92 -17.36
CA ASN A 339 5.47 -14.42 -18.15
C ASN A 339 5.90 -15.65 -18.99
N ASN A 340 6.29 -16.73 -18.29
CA ASN A 340 6.42 -18.09 -18.84
C ASN A 340 6.43 -19.16 -17.73
N GLU A 341 5.49 -19.10 -16.78
CA GLU A 341 5.22 -20.25 -15.89
C GLU A 341 4.53 -21.37 -16.69
N ASP A 342 5.36 -22.27 -17.22
CA ASP A 342 5.13 -23.72 -17.40
C ASP A 342 3.67 -24.18 -17.67
N ALA A 343 3.03 -23.61 -18.69
CA ALA A 343 1.73 -24.05 -19.17
C ALA A 343 1.81 -25.42 -19.88
N CYS A 344 1.91 -26.51 -19.10
CA CYS A 344 2.04 -27.85 -19.63
C CYS A 344 0.67 -28.44 -20.02
N TRP A 345 0.28 -28.22 -21.29
CA TRP A 345 -1.01 -28.59 -21.88
C TRP A 345 -1.43 -30.05 -21.66
N SER A 346 -0.49 -30.99 -21.48
CA SER A 346 -0.80 -32.42 -21.30
C SER A 346 -1.49 -32.73 -19.97
N GLU A 347 -1.24 -31.92 -18.93
CA GLU A 347 -1.83 -32.17 -17.60
C GLU A 347 -3.35 -31.95 -17.63
N ALA A 348 -3.82 -31.01 -18.47
CA ALA A 348 -5.25 -30.76 -18.71
C ALA A 348 -5.97 -31.93 -19.41
N ILE A 349 -5.23 -32.82 -20.08
CA ILE A 349 -5.75 -34.08 -20.67
C ILE A 349 -5.32 -35.34 -19.90
N GLY A 350 -4.73 -35.18 -18.71
CA GLY A 350 -4.43 -36.28 -17.78
C GLY A 350 -3.08 -36.98 -17.97
N TYR A 351 -2.12 -36.36 -18.66
CA TYR A 351 -0.75 -36.88 -18.84
C TYR A 351 0.29 -35.95 -18.19
N PRO A 352 1.30 -36.49 -17.48
CA PRO A 352 2.28 -35.67 -16.77
C PRO A 352 3.11 -34.81 -17.72
N CYS A 353 3.65 -33.71 -17.20
CA CYS A 353 4.63 -32.91 -17.95
C CYS A 353 6.01 -33.60 -18.04
N CYS A 354 6.68 -33.48 -19.19
CA CYS A 354 8.08 -33.88 -19.34
C CYS A 354 9.01 -32.89 -18.62
N LYS A 355 10.12 -33.39 -18.08
CA LYS A 355 11.18 -32.58 -17.44
C LYS A 355 12.32 -32.26 -18.42
N GLY A 356 12.43 -33.04 -19.50
CA GLY A 356 13.26 -32.75 -20.66
C GLY A 356 12.44 -32.30 -21.87
N CYS A 357 13.12 -31.63 -22.81
CA CYS A 357 12.52 -31.09 -24.04
C CYS A 357 12.68 -32.03 -25.26
N GLU A 358 12.90 -33.33 -25.05
CA GLU A 358 13.15 -34.31 -26.12
C GLU A 358 11.83 -34.87 -26.67
N ALA A 359 11.25 -34.16 -27.64
CA ALA A 359 10.05 -34.58 -28.36
C ALA A 359 10.36 -35.79 -29.27
N ILE A 360 9.67 -36.91 -29.05
CA ILE A 360 9.77 -38.12 -29.90
C ILE A 360 8.58 -38.27 -30.87
N SER A 361 7.50 -37.51 -30.64
CA SER A 361 6.28 -37.48 -31.47
C SER A 361 5.60 -36.12 -31.37
N ASN A 362 4.67 -35.82 -32.27
CA ASN A 362 3.87 -34.59 -32.27
C ASN A 362 2.51 -34.85 -32.94
N ASP A 363 1.41 -34.36 -32.36
CA ASP A 363 0.04 -34.54 -32.88
C ASP A 363 -0.81 -33.25 -32.77
N GLU A 364 -2.14 -33.37 -32.88
CA GLU A 364 -3.06 -32.23 -32.79
C GLU A 364 -3.19 -31.63 -31.37
N SER A 365 -2.66 -32.32 -30.35
CA SER A 365 -2.62 -31.88 -28.95
C SER A 365 -1.29 -31.17 -28.63
N GLY A 366 -0.17 -31.71 -29.12
CA GLY A 366 1.15 -31.12 -28.95
C GLY A 366 2.31 -32.12 -29.12
N ALA A 367 3.50 -31.69 -28.71
CA ALA A 367 4.73 -32.48 -28.80
C ALA A 367 4.89 -33.41 -27.58
N TRP A 368 5.16 -34.69 -27.82
CA TRP A 368 5.19 -35.73 -26.80
C TRP A 368 6.60 -36.29 -26.57
N GLY A 369 6.96 -36.49 -25.30
CA GLY A 369 8.15 -37.22 -24.85
C GLY A 369 7.78 -38.52 -24.11
N VAL A 370 8.80 -39.29 -23.72
CA VAL A 370 8.65 -40.46 -22.84
C VAL A 370 9.71 -40.44 -21.75
N GLU A 371 9.29 -40.37 -20.50
CA GLU A 371 10.16 -40.39 -19.32
C GLU A 371 9.73 -41.51 -18.38
N ASN A 372 10.70 -42.24 -17.79
CA ASN A 372 10.43 -43.36 -16.87
C ASN A 372 9.49 -44.46 -17.43
N ASN A 373 9.47 -44.62 -18.75
CA ASN A 373 8.55 -45.47 -19.54
C ASN A 373 7.07 -45.01 -19.59
N GLU A 374 6.77 -43.79 -19.18
CA GLU A 374 5.44 -43.17 -19.27
C GLU A 374 5.43 -42.02 -20.30
N TRP A 375 4.28 -41.79 -20.95
CA TRP A 375 4.12 -40.69 -21.91
C TRP A 375 3.93 -39.37 -21.18
N CYS A 376 4.61 -38.32 -21.65
CA CYS A 376 4.52 -36.98 -21.10
C CYS A 376 4.41 -35.91 -22.21
N GLY A 377 3.78 -34.78 -21.89
CA GLY A 377 3.75 -33.63 -22.79
C GLY A 377 5.00 -32.78 -22.65
N ILE A 378 5.57 -32.32 -23.75
CA ILE A 378 6.65 -31.33 -23.76
C ILE A 378 6.01 -29.97 -23.45
N PRO A 379 6.46 -29.25 -22.39
CA PRO A 379 5.88 -27.96 -22.03
C PRO A 379 6.26 -26.85 -23.02
N ASP A 380 5.38 -25.85 -23.15
CA ASP A 380 5.60 -24.67 -24.00
C ASP A 380 6.84 -23.86 -23.56
N SER A 381 7.29 -24.00 -22.31
CA SER A 381 8.50 -23.38 -21.77
C SER A 381 9.81 -23.96 -22.33
N CYS A 382 9.80 -25.15 -22.93
CA CYS A 382 10.89 -25.63 -23.80
C CYS A 382 11.08 -24.72 -25.03
N GLY A 383 9.99 -24.03 -25.44
CA GLY A 383 9.95 -23.09 -26.54
C GLY A 383 10.22 -23.70 -27.92
N SER A 384 10.08 -22.87 -28.96
CA SER A 384 10.50 -23.22 -30.32
C SER A 384 12.04 -23.19 -30.49
N ASN A 385 12.78 -23.63 -29.47
CA ASN A 385 14.24 -23.61 -29.38
C ASN A 385 14.86 -25.00 -29.08
N SER A 386 14.11 -26.08 -29.31
CA SER A 386 14.70 -27.11 -30.16
C SER A 386 14.84 -26.52 -31.56
N ALA A 387 15.95 -25.80 -31.76
CA ALA A 387 16.33 -25.27 -33.05
C ALA A 387 16.72 -26.44 -33.94
N THR A 388 15.71 -27.04 -34.58
CA THR A 388 15.89 -27.93 -35.72
C THR A 388 16.64 -27.13 -36.78
N GLU A 389 17.96 -27.35 -36.86
CA GLU A 389 18.84 -26.62 -37.78
C GLU A 389 18.35 -26.86 -39.19
N THR A 390 17.62 -25.90 -39.77
CA THR A 390 16.98 -26.10 -41.07
C THR A 390 18.07 -26.11 -42.14
N CYS A 391 18.30 -27.30 -42.68
CA CYS A 391 19.27 -27.55 -43.72
C CYS A 391 18.57 -28.00 -45.00
N THR A 392 19.34 -28.03 -46.10
CA THR A 392 18.88 -28.59 -47.36
C THR A 392 18.40 -30.04 -47.16
N GLY A 393 17.26 -30.43 -47.71
CA GLY A 393 16.79 -31.82 -47.67
C GLY A 393 16.15 -32.31 -46.35
N SER A 394 16.04 -31.49 -45.28
CA SER A 394 15.44 -31.94 -44.02
C SER A 394 13.99 -32.44 -44.18
N LYS A 395 13.22 -31.85 -45.09
CA LYS A 395 11.82 -32.27 -45.39
C LYS A 395 11.73 -33.59 -46.17
N GLN A 396 12.84 -34.03 -46.74
CA GLN A 396 13.01 -35.27 -47.49
C GLN A 396 13.67 -36.37 -46.62
N GLY A 397 13.94 -36.10 -45.33
CA GLY A 397 14.49 -37.05 -44.37
C GLY A 397 16.01 -37.07 -44.25
N TYR A 398 16.72 -36.09 -44.84
CA TYR A 398 18.19 -36.00 -44.75
C TYR A 398 18.64 -35.26 -43.48
N SER A 399 19.66 -35.83 -42.82
CA SER A 399 20.36 -35.21 -41.70
C SER A 399 21.20 -34.00 -42.13
N CYS A 400 21.48 -33.08 -41.21
CA CYS A 400 22.31 -31.91 -41.49
C CYS A 400 23.80 -32.17 -41.29
N CYS A 401 24.64 -31.61 -42.16
CA CYS A 401 26.09 -31.70 -42.09
C CYS A 401 26.63 -30.98 -40.83
N LYS A 402 27.70 -31.50 -40.25
CA LYS A 402 28.36 -30.87 -39.09
C LYS A 402 29.32 -29.77 -39.52
N SER A 403 29.85 -29.86 -40.74
CA SER A 403 30.60 -28.82 -41.44
C SER A 403 29.70 -27.95 -42.32
N CYS A 404 30.28 -26.85 -42.83
CA CYS A 404 29.71 -26.02 -43.88
C CYS A 404 30.32 -26.32 -45.27
N ASP A 405 30.99 -27.46 -45.43
CA ASP A 405 31.76 -27.79 -46.64
C ASP A 405 30.85 -28.30 -47.76
N VAL A 406 30.38 -27.37 -48.60
CA VAL A 406 29.50 -27.66 -49.75
C VAL A 406 30.25 -28.47 -50.81
N VAL A 407 29.82 -29.70 -51.08
CA VAL A 407 30.37 -30.56 -52.13
C VAL A 407 29.48 -30.64 -53.38
N TYR A 408 28.19 -30.32 -53.24
CA TYR A 408 27.20 -30.34 -54.31
C TYR A 408 26.10 -29.30 -54.06
N THR A 409 25.38 -28.88 -55.10
CA THR A 409 24.27 -27.91 -54.99
C THR A 409 23.29 -28.11 -56.14
N ASP A 410 21.99 -28.09 -55.83
CA ASP A 410 20.90 -28.27 -56.79
C ASP A 410 19.71 -27.34 -56.50
N ASN A 411 18.50 -27.72 -56.92
CA ASN A 411 17.29 -26.92 -56.75
C ASN A 411 16.70 -26.98 -55.32
N ASP A 412 17.05 -28.01 -54.53
CA ASP A 412 16.63 -28.12 -53.13
C ASP A 412 17.60 -27.36 -52.21
N GLY A 413 18.88 -27.27 -52.58
CA GLY A 413 19.85 -26.40 -51.92
C GLY A 413 21.31 -26.90 -51.99
N ALA A 414 22.07 -26.60 -50.95
CA ALA A 414 23.48 -26.95 -50.81
C ALA A 414 23.67 -28.23 -49.97
N TRP A 415 24.53 -29.13 -50.45
CA TRP A 415 24.71 -30.47 -49.89
C TRP A 415 26.18 -30.74 -49.54
N GLY A 416 26.40 -31.43 -48.43
CA GLY A 416 27.69 -31.99 -48.01
C GLY A 416 27.67 -33.51 -48.00
N TYR A 417 28.82 -34.13 -47.74
CA TYR A 417 28.95 -35.59 -47.65
C TYR A 417 29.88 -35.95 -46.49
N GLU A 418 29.34 -36.57 -45.44
CA GLU A 418 30.03 -36.84 -44.17
C GLU A 418 29.74 -38.26 -43.70
N ASN A 419 30.76 -38.97 -43.21
CA ASN A 419 30.62 -40.35 -42.69
C ASN A 419 30.01 -41.34 -43.70
N ASP A 420 30.38 -41.20 -44.98
CA ASP A 420 29.86 -41.95 -46.14
C ASP A 420 28.36 -41.74 -46.46
N GLU A 421 27.70 -40.74 -45.85
CA GLU A 421 26.29 -40.38 -46.10
C GLU A 421 26.13 -38.94 -46.61
N TRP A 422 25.04 -38.70 -47.36
CA TRP A 422 24.67 -37.36 -47.85
C TRP A 422 23.95 -36.56 -46.78
N CYS A 423 24.33 -35.30 -46.62
CA CYS A 423 23.78 -34.41 -45.61
C CYS A 423 23.44 -33.02 -46.16
N GLY A 424 22.48 -32.35 -45.53
CA GLY A 424 22.09 -30.98 -45.86
C GLY A 424 23.03 -29.96 -45.26
N ILE A 425 23.46 -28.97 -46.04
CA ILE A 425 24.16 -27.80 -45.50
C ILE A 425 23.13 -26.91 -44.79
N LYS A 426 23.50 -26.43 -43.60
CA LYS A 426 22.67 -25.65 -42.69
C LYS A 426 22.48 -24.21 -43.19
N SER A 427 21.33 -23.61 -42.89
CA SER A 427 21.07 -22.18 -43.14
C SER A 427 21.85 -21.20 -42.24
N SER A 428 22.64 -21.73 -41.30
CA SER A 428 23.61 -20.99 -40.46
C SER A 428 25.03 -20.96 -41.05
N CYS A 429 25.24 -21.58 -42.22
CA CYS A 429 26.45 -21.51 -43.05
C CYS A 429 26.30 -20.45 -44.16
#